data_AF-A0AAD5QCV2-F1
#
_entry.id   AF-A0AAD5QCV2-F1
#
_cell.length_a   1.000
_cell.length_b   1.000
_cell.length_c   1.000
_cell.angle_alpha   90.00
_cell.angle_beta   90.00
_cell.angle_gamma   90.00
#
_symmetry.space_group_name_H-M   'P 1'
#
loop_
_entity.id
_entity.type
_entity.pdbx_description
1 polymer ?
#
loop_
_entity_poly.entity_id
_entity_poly.type
_entity_poly.pdbx_seq_one_letter_code
_entity_poly.pdbx_strand_id
1 'polypeptide(L)'
;MTTISRRQSNLGDEPPADEKQLARVAELMDKDVMVLDETQLARIQQRNAHPFTISVHSTFRHWWDFFISISTAYVIFTTPIRVGFMVNSQGPAYVLDVIVDIMYLVEIVLSLFTSYIDDTTGEEVKKLSSIRRNYLSSFFLIDAMSSFPTSLTGSDNVLLNLIKLLKVVRVLKLSETGLFKSISQRVNRSMNPSLMRMLSLTFIFLLSQHYIACSYYFISLRQNELTLWQPSLETRDSSLMRQYTNAMYFALMVTTANDVGPTNTTEKIFTSLMLFVGIVINASIIGSAANLLANLDKVAIARKNQMDSINDYMRFKKVPLALQDKIRRYYEYALSTRIVDPTQTLFADLPDRLKLSLRLTLHDTFIRKVPLFRVCSNAGVIAIVQCLHPVVAMPYEVILGQGEMAEVKSDAITELAFLEKADFLALIDKFPTFHLAVRRICESRMQTAQNVHRMTKMRRPSQVLQPGMHGSKGDPVTEE
;
A
#
# COMPACT_ATOMS: atom_id res chain seq x y z
N MET A 1 57.71 49.49 -40.00
CA MET A 1 56.61 50.30 -39.44
C MET A 1 55.30 49.56 -39.75
N THR A 2 54.84 48.70 -38.84
CA THR A 2 53.72 48.90 -37.90
C THR A 2 52.33 48.92 -38.56
N THR A 3 51.58 47.82 -38.43
CA THR A 3 50.25 47.79 -37.76
C THR A 3 49.77 46.34 -37.55
N ILE A 4 49.58 45.99 -36.29
CA ILE A 4 48.99 44.74 -35.78
C ILE A 4 47.50 45.01 -35.53
N SER A 5 46.60 44.18 -36.06
CA SER A 5 45.17 44.21 -35.73
C SER A 5 44.65 42.82 -35.34
N ARG A 6 44.61 42.61 -34.02
CA ARG A 6 43.62 41.91 -33.20
C ARG A 6 42.47 41.18 -33.96
N ARG A 7 42.36 39.87 -33.73
CA ARG A 7 41.08 39.13 -33.85
C ARG A 7 40.94 38.24 -32.60
N GLN A 8 40.10 38.69 -31.67
CA GLN A 8 39.64 37.90 -30.52
C GLN A 8 38.61 36.88 -31.00
N SER A 9 38.84 35.59 -30.73
CA SER A 9 37.82 34.55 -30.77
C SER A 9 37.19 34.46 -29.38
N ASN A 10 35.98 35.01 -29.23
CA ASN A 10 35.10 34.70 -28.10
C ASN A 10 34.61 33.25 -28.24
N LEU A 11 35.26 32.32 -27.55
CA LEU A 11 34.58 31.13 -27.06
C LEU A 11 33.96 31.50 -25.72
N GLY A 12 32.65 31.70 -25.70
CA GLY A 12 31.89 31.68 -24.46
C GLY A 12 31.85 30.24 -23.97
N ASP A 13 32.37 30.01 -22.77
CA ASP A 13 32.31 28.75 -22.05
C ASP A 13 30.85 28.29 -21.91
N GLU A 14 30.45 27.28 -22.69
CA GLU A 14 29.30 26.47 -22.31
C GLU A 14 29.71 25.60 -21.11
N PRO A 15 28.96 25.62 -20.00
CA PRO A 15 29.25 24.76 -18.87
C PRO A 15 29.06 23.28 -19.27
N PRO A 16 29.84 22.35 -18.69
CA PRO A 16 29.78 20.94 -19.04
C PRO A 16 28.37 20.37 -18.85
N ALA A 17 28.00 19.39 -19.69
CA ALA A 17 26.62 18.86 -19.81
C ALA A 17 25.96 18.46 -18.47
N ASP A 18 26.76 18.04 -17.48
CA ASP A 18 26.31 17.71 -16.12
C ASP A 18 25.79 18.93 -15.33
N GLU A 19 26.35 20.12 -15.55
CA GLU A 19 25.97 21.34 -14.83
C GLU A 19 24.66 21.94 -15.38
N LYS A 20 24.43 21.83 -16.70
CA LYS A 20 23.12 22.11 -17.32
C LYS A 20 22.05 21.14 -16.81
N GLN A 21 22.38 19.85 -16.65
CA GLN A 21 21.45 18.88 -16.06
C GLN A 21 21.17 19.19 -14.59
N LEU A 22 22.18 19.52 -13.79
CA LEU A 22 22.03 19.87 -12.38
C LEU A 22 21.24 21.18 -12.18
N ALA A 23 21.46 22.18 -13.02
CA ALA A 23 20.72 23.44 -13.03
C ALA A 23 19.26 23.24 -13.44
N ARG A 24 19.00 22.43 -14.49
CA ARG A 24 17.64 21.97 -14.80
C ARG A 24 17.02 21.26 -13.60
N VAL A 25 17.82 20.42 -12.91
CA VAL A 25 17.40 19.68 -11.71
C VAL A 25 17.00 20.62 -10.57
N ALA A 26 17.77 21.67 -10.33
CA ALA A 26 17.40 22.71 -9.39
C ALA A 26 16.14 23.49 -9.83
N GLU A 27 15.98 23.75 -11.13
CA GLU A 27 14.86 24.54 -11.68
C GLU A 27 13.50 23.82 -11.59
N LEU A 28 13.40 22.51 -11.90
CA LEU A 28 12.13 21.77 -11.62
C LEU A 28 11.98 21.32 -10.15
N MET A 29 12.95 21.62 -9.28
CA MET A 29 12.77 21.47 -7.82
C MET A 29 12.12 22.71 -7.22
N ASP A 30 12.00 23.80 -7.97
CA ASP A 30 11.30 24.99 -7.51
C ASP A 30 9.81 24.67 -7.36
N LYS A 31 9.32 24.75 -6.12
CA LYS A 31 7.95 24.39 -5.74
C LYS A 31 6.90 25.12 -6.59
N ASP A 32 7.26 26.27 -7.16
CA ASP A 32 6.37 27.13 -7.91
C ASP A 32 6.04 26.58 -9.32
N VAL A 33 6.95 25.81 -9.94
CA VAL A 33 6.72 25.21 -11.28
C VAL A 33 5.65 24.11 -11.21
N MET A 34 5.63 23.32 -10.14
CA MET A 34 4.64 22.26 -9.96
C MET A 34 3.25 22.82 -9.62
N VAL A 35 3.18 23.94 -8.89
CA VAL A 35 1.93 24.64 -8.55
C VAL A 35 1.32 25.35 -9.77
N LEU A 36 2.15 25.75 -10.74
CA LEU A 36 1.70 26.39 -11.98
C LEU A 36 0.92 25.44 -12.91
N ASP A 37 1.20 24.13 -12.92
CA ASP A 37 0.54 23.21 -13.87
C ASP A 37 -0.87 22.77 -13.40
N GLU A 38 -1.02 22.40 -12.12
CA GLU A 38 -2.32 22.03 -11.53
C GLU A 38 -3.33 23.20 -11.57
N THR A 39 -2.87 24.41 -11.28
CA THR A 39 -3.75 25.59 -11.22
C THR A 39 -4.19 26.06 -12.61
N GLN A 40 -3.36 25.87 -13.63
CA GLN A 40 -3.71 26.21 -15.02
C GLN A 40 -4.65 25.17 -15.64
N LEU A 41 -4.41 23.88 -15.41
CA LEU A 41 -5.32 22.81 -15.84
C LEU A 41 -6.71 22.97 -15.21
N ALA A 42 -6.79 23.25 -13.92
CA ALA A 42 -8.06 23.47 -13.22
C ALA A 42 -8.86 24.64 -13.82
N ARG A 43 -8.17 25.72 -14.22
CA ARG A 43 -8.80 26.89 -14.87
C ARG A 43 -9.31 26.58 -16.28
N ILE A 44 -8.56 25.81 -17.07
CA ILE A 44 -8.99 25.39 -18.42
C ILE A 44 -10.21 24.46 -18.34
N GLN A 45 -10.20 23.52 -17.38
CA GLN A 45 -11.32 22.61 -17.14
C GLN A 45 -12.59 23.33 -16.67
N GLN A 46 -12.46 24.41 -15.88
CA GLN A 46 -13.61 25.24 -15.48
C GLN A 46 -14.20 26.04 -16.66
N ARG A 47 -13.37 26.48 -17.62
CA ARG A 47 -13.81 27.31 -18.75
C ARG A 47 -14.74 26.56 -19.73
N ASN A 48 -14.67 25.23 -19.76
CA ASN A 48 -15.48 24.37 -20.64
C ASN A 48 -16.69 23.73 -19.94
N ALA A 49 -16.96 24.09 -18.69
CA ALA A 49 -18.05 23.51 -17.91
C ALA A 49 -19.39 24.24 -18.16
N HIS A 50 -20.45 23.49 -18.43
CA HIS A 50 -21.80 24.04 -18.50
C HIS A 50 -22.34 24.27 -17.08
N PRO A 51 -23.16 25.30 -16.82
CA PRO A 51 -23.66 25.63 -15.47
C PRO A 51 -24.50 24.55 -14.79
N PHE A 52 -24.98 23.54 -15.53
CA PHE A 52 -25.80 22.45 -14.99
C PHE A 52 -25.02 21.13 -14.84
N THR A 53 -23.72 21.11 -15.13
CA THR A 53 -22.90 19.89 -14.95
C THR A 53 -22.51 19.74 -13.48
N ILE A 54 -22.81 18.57 -12.90
CA ILE A 54 -22.34 18.20 -11.57
C ILE A 54 -20.98 17.51 -11.73
N SER A 55 -19.95 18.04 -11.06
CA SER A 55 -18.64 17.38 -11.04
C SER A 55 -18.69 16.08 -10.24
N VAL A 56 -18.03 15.03 -10.75
CA VAL A 56 -17.83 13.76 -10.04
C VAL A 56 -17.13 13.95 -8.69
N HIS A 57 -16.30 15.00 -8.58
CA HIS A 57 -15.59 15.34 -7.35
C HIS A 57 -16.42 16.20 -6.37
N SER A 58 -17.64 16.58 -6.73
CA SER A 58 -18.51 17.40 -5.87
C SER A 58 -18.85 16.70 -4.56
N THR A 59 -18.85 17.44 -3.45
CA THR A 59 -19.24 16.93 -2.12
C THR A 59 -20.68 16.44 -2.10
N PHE A 60 -21.58 17.11 -2.82
CA PHE A 60 -22.97 16.68 -3.01
C PHE A 60 -23.04 15.30 -3.68
N ARG A 61 -22.27 15.08 -4.74
CA ARG A 61 -22.27 13.80 -5.47
C ARG A 61 -21.77 12.65 -4.59
N HIS A 62 -20.74 12.88 -3.78
CA HIS A 62 -20.25 11.86 -2.83
C HIS A 62 -21.30 11.48 -1.78
N TRP A 63 -22.01 12.46 -1.19
CA TRP A 63 -23.11 12.19 -0.26
C TRP A 63 -24.26 11.45 -0.92
N TRP A 64 -24.61 11.83 -2.15
CA TRP A 64 -25.62 11.13 -2.92
C TRP A 64 -25.23 9.69 -3.23
N ASP A 65 -24.01 9.45 -3.71
CA ASP A 65 -23.45 8.11 -3.95
C ASP A 65 -23.47 7.26 -2.66
N PHE A 66 -23.22 7.86 -1.49
CA PHE A 66 -23.32 7.20 -0.19
C PHE A 66 -24.75 6.73 0.10
N PHE A 67 -25.76 7.58 -0.09
CA PHE A 67 -27.16 7.21 0.13
C PHE A 67 -27.65 6.16 -0.88
N ILE A 68 -27.23 6.24 -2.15
CA ILE A 68 -27.51 5.21 -3.16
C ILE A 68 -26.83 3.89 -2.79
N SER A 69 -25.61 3.93 -2.24
CA SER A 69 -24.91 2.73 -1.77
C SER A 69 -25.65 2.05 -0.61
N ILE A 70 -26.13 2.82 0.37
CA ILE A 70 -26.95 2.30 1.47
C ILE A 70 -28.26 1.69 0.95
N SER A 71 -28.93 2.39 0.04
CA SER A 71 -30.19 1.92 -0.57
C SER A 71 -29.98 0.63 -1.36
N THR A 72 -28.85 0.51 -2.06
CA THR A 72 -28.47 -0.69 -2.82
C THR A 72 -28.20 -1.86 -1.86
N ALA A 73 -27.49 -1.62 -0.76
CA ALA A 73 -27.30 -2.64 0.27
C ALA A 73 -28.65 -3.11 0.85
N TYR A 74 -29.56 -2.18 1.16
CA TYR A 74 -30.92 -2.52 1.60
C TYR A 74 -31.63 -3.43 0.60
N VAL A 75 -31.66 -3.08 -0.68
CA VAL A 75 -32.33 -3.85 -1.74
C VAL A 75 -31.70 -5.24 -1.93
N ILE A 76 -30.38 -5.35 -1.88
CA ILE A 76 -29.63 -6.60 -2.02
C ILE A 76 -30.02 -7.62 -0.94
N PHE A 77 -30.34 -7.18 0.27
CA PHE A 77 -30.73 -8.05 1.38
C PHE A 77 -32.25 -8.24 1.51
N THR A 78 -33.06 -7.19 1.35
CA THR A 78 -34.51 -7.29 1.61
C THR A 78 -35.28 -7.88 0.43
N THR A 79 -34.84 -7.64 -0.82
CA THR A 79 -35.56 -8.11 -2.01
C THR A 79 -35.59 -9.63 -2.12
N PRO A 80 -34.47 -10.37 -1.95
CA PRO A 80 -34.50 -11.83 -1.96
C PRO A 80 -35.37 -12.39 -0.85
N ILE A 81 -35.38 -11.78 0.35
CA ILE A 81 -36.26 -12.20 1.45
C ILE A 81 -37.73 -12.06 1.05
N ARG A 82 -38.13 -10.89 0.54
CA ARG A 82 -39.53 -10.64 0.18
C ARG A 82 -40.02 -11.58 -0.92
N VAL A 83 -39.20 -11.79 -1.94
CA VAL A 83 -39.52 -12.70 -3.03
C VAL A 83 -39.52 -14.15 -2.55
N GLY A 84 -38.51 -14.55 -1.78
CA GLY A 84 -38.29 -15.93 -1.37
C GLY A 84 -39.26 -16.43 -0.30
N PHE A 85 -39.57 -15.58 0.68
CA PHE A 85 -40.54 -15.88 1.75
C PHE A 85 -41.95 -15.41 1.41
N MET A 86 -42.17 -14.85 0.21
CA MET A 86 -43.46 -14.33 -0.27
C MET A 86 -44.11 -13.35 0.72
N VAL A 87 -43.29 -12.49 1.33
CA VAL A 87 -43.75 -11.49 2.30
C VAL A 87 -43.88 -10.13 1.65
N ASN A 88 -45.07 -9.54 1.79
CA ASN A 88 -45.37 -8.21 1.31
C ASN A 88 -44.95 -7.13 2.32
N SER A 89 -44.41 -6.02 1.80
CA SER A 89 -44.05 -4.86 2.62
C SER A 89 -45.31 -4.21 3.19
N GLN A 90 -45.32 -3.98 4.51
CA GLN A 90 -46.42 -3.29 5.19
C GLN A 90 -45.87 -2.14 6.06
N GLY A 91 -46.69 -1.11 6.28
CA GLY A 91 -46.36 0.01 7.17
C GLY A 91 -45.03 0.69 6.80
N PRO A 92 -44.09 0.89 7.77
CA PRO A 92 -42.83 1.57 7.51
C PRO A 92 -41.95 0.95 6.42
N ALA A 93 -41.99 -0.39 6.27
CA ALA A 93 -41.20 -1.08 5.25
C ALA A 93 -41.64 -0.72 3.82
N TYR A 94 -42.96 -0.54 3.62
CA TYR A 94 -43.50 -0.10 2.32
C TYR A 94 -43.07 1.34 2.00
N VAL A 95 -43.11 2.23 3.00
CA VAL A 95 -42.67 3.62 2.83
C VAL A 95 -41.20 3.69 2.42
N LEU A 96 -40.34 2.88 3.07
CA LEU A 96 -38.92 2.78 2.70
C LEU A 96 -38.72 2.29 1.26
N ASP A 97 -39.50 1.31 0.79
CA ASP A 97 -39.42 0.82 -0.58
C ASP A 97 -39.77 1.91 -1.61
N VAL A 98 -40.81 2.67 -1.34
CA VAL A 98 -41.21 3.80 -2.20
C VAL A 98 -40.13 4.88 -2.22
N ILE A 99 -39.52 5.19 -1.07
CA ILE A 99 -38.40 6.15 -1.00
C ILE A 99 -37.23 5.67 -1.85
N VAL A 100 -36.84 4.39 -1.72
CA VAL A 100 -35.75 3.80 -2.51
C VAL A 100 -36.06 3.84 -4.01
N ASP A 101 -37.29 3.53 -4.41
CA ASP A 101 -37.71 3.60 -5.81
C ASP A 101 -37.62 5.04 -6.36
N ILE A 102 -38.05 6.04 -5.58
CA ILE A 102 -37.92 7.46 -5.94
C ILE A 102 -36.45 7.87 -6.05
N MET A 103 -35.60 7.46 -5.10
CA MET A 103 -34.17 7.75 -5.13
C MET A 103 -33.50 7.22 -6.41
N TYR A 104 -33.87 6.03 -6.88
CA TYR A 104 -33.33 5.48 -8.13
C TYR A 104 -33.80 6.22 -9.37
N LEU A 105 -35.03 6.73 -9.38
CA LEU A 105 -35.50 7.61 -10.45
C LEU A 105 -34.72 8.93 -10.46
N VAL A 106 -34.47 9.52 -9.29
CA VAL A 106 -33.64 10.72 -9.17
C VAL A 106 -32.20 10.45 -9.61
N GLU A 107 -31.64 9.28 -9.29
CA GLU A 107 -30.29 8.90 -9.72
C GLU A 107 -30.14 8.81 -11.25
N ILE A 108 -31.18 8.35 -11.96
CA ILE A 108 -31.18 8.40 -13.43
C ILE A 108 -31.06 9.84 -13.92
N VAL A 109 -31.85 10.74 -13.34
CA VAL A 109 -31.83 12.16 -13.70
C VAL A 109 -30.46 12.76 -13.41
N LEU A 110 -29.91 12.56 -12.21
CA LEU A 110 -28.60 13.07 -11.82
C LEU A 110 -27.47 12.50 -12.68
N SER A 111 -27.54 11.22 -13.07
CA SER A 111 -26.57 10.59 -13.95
C SER A 111 -26.49 11.24 -15.34
N LEU A 112 -27.59 11.82 -15.83
CA LEU A 112 -27.61 12.57 -17.11
C LEU A 112 -26.88 13.93 -17.04
N PHE A 113 -26.58 14.42 -15.83
CA PHE A 113 -25.91 15.70 -15.57
C PHE A 113 -24.55 15.57 -14.86
N THR A 114 -24.16 14.36 -14.46
CA THR A 114 -22.90 14.12 -13.74
C THR A 114 -21.75 13.88 -14.72
N SER A 115 -20.62 14.55 -14.52
CA SER A 115 -19.40 14.33 -15.31
C SER A 115 -18.83 12.92 -15.09
N TYR A 116 -18.01 12.47 -16.03
CA TYR A 116 -17.26 11.22 -15.92
C TYR A 116 -15.79 11.46 -16.22
N ILE A 117 -14.93 10.57 -15.71
CA ILE A 117 -13.50 10.58 -16.01
C ILE A 117 -13.28 9.68 -17.23
N ASP A 118 -12.59 10.19 -18.24
CA ASP A 118 -12.21 9.40 -19.40
C ASP A 118 -11.00 8.51 -19.04
N ASP A 119 -11.15 7.19 -19.16
CA ASP A 119 -10.11 6.22 -18.77
C ASP A 119 -8.82 6.35 -19.60
N THR A 120 -8.90 6.94 -20.80
CA THR A 120 -7.73 7.08 -21.69
C THR A 120 -6.90 8.32 -21.40
N THR A 121 -7.55 9.44 -21.11
CA THR A 121 -6.91 10.73 -20.85
C THR A 121 -6.74 11.02 -19.36
N GLY A 122 -7.53 10.36 -18.50
CA GLY A 122 -7.62 10.64 -17.07
C GLY A 122 -8.31 11.97 -16.75
N GLU A 123 -8.86 12.65 -17.75
CA GLU A 123 -9.46 13.97 -17.61
C GLU A 123 -10.97 13.91 -17.33
N GLU A 124 -11.47 14.89 -16.56
CA GLU A 124 -12.89 15.02 -16.26
C GLU A 124 -13.65 15.69 -17.42
N VAL A 125 -14.53 14.94 -18.09
CA VAL A 125 -15.32 15.44 -19.21
C VAL A 125 -16.60 16.12 -18.69
N LYS A 126 -16.70 17.44 -18.84
CA LYS A 126 -17.83 18.26 -18.32
C LYS A 126 -18.91 18.62 -19.36
N LYS A 127 -18.76 18.22 -20.62
CA LYS A 127 -19.67 18.56 -21.72
C LYS A 127 -20.95 17.69 -21.69
N LEU A 128 -22.14 18.30 -21.56
CA LEU A 128 -23.41 17.57 -21.41
C LEU A 128 -23.74 16.62 -22.57
N SER A 129 -23.48 17.00 -23.81
CA SER A 129 -23.77 16.15 -24.97
C SER A 129 -22.99 14.83 -24.92
N SER A 130 -21.74 14.89 -24.48
CA SER A 130 -20.87 13.73 -24.34
C SER A 130 -21.30 12.87 -23.15
N ILE A 131 -21.61 13.50 -22.01
CA ILE A 131 -22.14 12.83 -20.81
C ILE A 131 -23.39 12.01 -21.14
N ARG A 132 -24.40 12.66 -21.75
CA ARG A 132 -25.68 12.00 -22.06
C ARG A 132 -25.52 10.84 -23.04
N ARG A 133 -24.71 11.02 -24.09
CA ARG A 133 -24.46 9.95 -25.08
C ARG A 133 -23.76 8.76 -24.45
N ASN A 134 -22.74 9.01 -23.63
CA ASN A 134 -22.02 7.97 -22.91
C ASN A 134 -22.95 7.20 -21.96
N TYR A 135 -23.74 7.92 -21.17
CA TYR A 135 -24.67 7.33 -20.21
C TYR A 135 -25.77 6.49 -20.87
N LEU A 136 -26.40 7.03 -21.93
CA LEU A 136 -27.47 6.35 -22.67
C LEU A 136 -26.99 5.08 -23.37
N SER A 137 -25.72 5.02 -23.78
CA SER A 137 -25.13 3.85 -24.44
C SER A 137 -24.72 2.75 -23.46
N SER A 138 -24.32 3.08 -22.23
CA SER A 138 -23.69 2.12 -21.32
C SER A 138 -24.62 1.63 -20.21
N PHE A 139 -25.16 2.54 -19.40
CA PHE A 139 -25.80 2.17 -18.13
C PHE A 139 -27.29 2.49 -18.03
N PHE A 140 -27.82 3.26 -18.98
CA PHE A 140 -29.23 3.66 -18.95
C PHE A 140 -30.20 2.46 -18.93
N LEU A 141 -29.94 1.40 -19.71
CA LEU A 141 -30.82 0.23 -19.74
C LEU A 141 -30.86 -0.50 -18.39
N ILE A 142 -29.70 -0.69 -17.75
CA ILE A 142 -29.59 -1.30 -16.43
C ILE A 142 -30.39 -0.49 -15.41
N ASP A 143 -30.28 0.83 -15.47
CA ASP A 143 -31.00 1.73 -14.58
C ASP A 143 -32.49 1.79 -14.82
N ALA A 144 -32.91 1.86 -16.08
CA ALA A 144 -34.32 1.87 -16.44
C ALA A 144 -35.01 0.59 -15.97
N MET A 145 -34.39 -0.57 -16.19
CA MET A 145 -34.93 -1.87 -15.77
C MET A 145 -34.97 -2.04 -14.25
N SER A 146 -33.96 -1.52 -13.54
CA SER A 146 -33.86 -1.66 -12.08
C SER A 146 -34.57 -0.56 -11.28
N SER A 147 -34.99 0.54 -11.90
CA SER A 147 -35.76 1.61 -11.23
C SER A 147 -37.26 1.45 -11.33
N PHE A 148 -37.74 0.39 -11.99
CA PHE A 148 -39.17 0.21 -12.17
C PHE A 148 -39.85 0.08 -10.79
N PRO A 149 -40.87 0.90 -10.48
CA PRO A 149 -41.48 0.96 -9.16
C PRO A 149 -42.43 -0.23 -8.94
N THR A 150 -41.86 -1.42 -8.82
CA THR A 150 -42.59 -2.69 -8.58
C THR A 150 -43.39 -2.71 -7.28
N SER A 151 -43.09 -1.79 -6.36
CA SER A 151 -43.79 -1.63 -5.10
C SER A 151 -45.23 -1.11 -5.28
N LEU A 152 -45.54 -0.47 -6.41
CA LEU A 152 -46.84 0.13 -6.70
C LEU A 152 -47.82 -0.81 -7.40
N THR A 153 -47.36 -1.91 -7.98
CA THR A 153 -48.16 -2.73 -8.92
C THR A 153 -49.10 -3.74 -8.25
N GLY A 154 -49.02 -3.94 -6.93
CA GLY A 154 -50.00 -4.69 -6.11
C GLY A 154 -50.28 -6.15 -6.49
N SER A 155 -49.62 -6.70 -7.51
CA SER A 155 -49.91 -8.01 -8.08
C SER A 155 -48.78 -9.02 -7.77
N ASP A 156 -49.18 -10.22 -7.36
CA ASP A 156 -48.28 -11.33 -6.99
C ASP A 156 -48.08 -12.30 -8.16
N ASN A 157 -47.70 -11.75 -9.31
CA ASN A 157 -47.37 -12.55 -10.50
C ASN A 157 -45.88 -12.92 -10.52
N VAL A 158 -45.55 -14.09 -11.07
CA VAL A 158 -44.15 -14.55 -11.24
C VAL A 158 -43.30 -13.51 -11.99
N LEU A 159 -43.87 -12.87 -13.02
CA LEU A 159 -43.22 -11.81 -13.78
C LEU A 159 -42.83 -10.62 -12.89
N LEU A 160 -43.69 -10.21 -11.95
CA LEU A 160 -43.40 -9.10 -11.05
C LEU A 160 -42.33 -9.46 -10.02
N ASN A 161 -42.27 -10.72 -9.58
CA ASN A 161 -41.18 -11.19 -8.73
C ASN A 161 -39.83 -11.20 -9.46
N LEU A 162 -39.81 -11.53 -10.76
CA LEU A 162 -38.61 -11.41 -11.59
C LEU A 162 -38.18 -9.93 -11.75
N ILE A 163 -39.12 -9.01 -11.96
CA ILE A 163 -38.81 -7.58 -12.05
C ILE A 163 -38.34 -7.03 -10.70
N LYS A 164 -38.89 -7.51 -9.56
CA LYS A 164 -38.36 -7.18 -8.23
C LYS A 164 -36.89 -7.61 -8.12
N LEU A 165 -36.53 -8.82 -8.58
CA LEU A 165 -35.14 -9.29 -8.57
C LEU A 165 -34.20 -8.51 -9.49
N LEU A 166 -34.69 -7.91 -10.59
CA LEU A 166 -33.88 -7.04 -11.46
C LEU A 166 -33.29 -5.84 -10.70
N LYS A 167 -33.90 -5.41 -9.60
CA LYS A 167 -33.35 -4.35 -8.73
C LYS A 167 -31.97 -4.71 -8.17
N VAL A 168 -31.64 -5.99 -8.02
CA VAL A 168 -30.32 -6.46 -7.53
C VAL A 168 -29.20 -6.15 -8.52
N VAL A 169 -29.49 -6.05 -9.83
CA VAL A 169 -28.51 -5.74 -10.88
C VAL A 169 -27.84 -4.37 -10.64
N ARG A 170 -28.48 -3.49 -9.85
CA ARG A 170 -27.90 -2.22 -9.37
C ARG A 170 -26.56 -2.36 -8.67
N VAL A 171 -26.25 -3.51 -8.08
CA VAL A 171 -24.93 -3.75 -7.46
C VAL A 171 -23.78 -3.49 -8.42
N LEU A 172 -23.97 -3.75 -9.72
CA LEU A 172 -22.98 -3.51 -10.78
C LEU A 172 -22.64 -2.03 -10.94
N LYS A 173 -23.52 -1.13 -10.51
CA LYS A 173 -23.23 0.31 -10.52
C LYS A 173 -22.39 0.77 -9.36
N LEU A 174 -22.37 0.05 -8.24
CA LEU A 174 -21.58 0.46 -7.08
C LEU A 174 -20.11 0.58 -7.45
N SER A 175 -19.59 -0.30 -8.30
CA SER A 175 -18.19 -0.24 -8.78
C SER A 175 -17.87 1.03 -9.55
N GLU A 176 -18.87 1.66 -10.18
CA GLU A 176 -18.70 2.87 -10.98
C GLU A 176 -18.85 4.16 -10.17
N THR A 177 -19.42 4.09 -8.96
CA THR A 177 -19.58 5.27 -8.11
C THR A 177 -18.23 5.85 -7.71
N GLY A 178 -18.13 7.19 -7.66
CA GLY A 178 -16.90 7.88 -7.25
C GLY A 178 -16.51 7.53 -5.81
N LEU A 179 -17.52 7.28 -4.97
CA LEU A 179 -17.35 6.83 -3.59
C LEU A 179 -16.66 5.46 -3.51
N PHE A 180 -17.11 4.45 -4.27
CA PHE A 180 -16.47 3.14 -4.26
C PHE A 180 -15.05 3.19 -4.81
N LYS A 181 -14.80 3.92 -5.91
CA LYS A 181 -13.45 4.11 -6.46
C LYS A 181 -12.51 4.77 -5.44
N SER A 182 -12.98 5.81 -4.76
CA SER A 182 -12.20 6.52 -3.72
C SER A 182 -11.92 5.65 -2.49
N ILE A 183 -12.91 4.91 -2.01
CA ILE A 183 -12.77 3.98 -0.89
C ILE A 183 -11.82 2.85 -1.26
N SER A 184 -11.99 2.25 -2.45
CA SER A 184 -11.14 1.17 -2.95
C SER A 184 -9.67 1.60 -3.05
N GLN A 185 -9.39 2.79 -3.59
CA GLN A 185 -8.04 3.34 -3.63
C GLN A 185 -7.43 3.56 -2.23
N ARG A 186 -8.21 4.11 -1.29
CA ARG A 186 -7.74 4.33 0.09
C ARG A 186 -7.44 3.01 0.79
N VAL A 187 -8.35 2.04 0.65
CA VAL A 187 -8.24 0.73 1.27
C VAL A 187 -7.09 -0.07 0.66
N ASN A 188 -6.91 -0.02 -0.66
CA ASN A 188 -5.78 -0.68 -1.34
C ASN A 188 -4.42 -0.09 -0.93
N ARG A 189 -4.37 1.17 -0.50
CA ARG A 189 -3.16 1.78 0.05
C ARG A 189 -2.88 1.36 1.49
N SER A 190 -3.91 1.11 2.29
CA SER A 190 -3.77 0.80 3.72
C SER A 190 -3.75 -0.69 4.05
N MET A 191 -4.33 -1.54 3.21
CA MET A 191 -4.53 -2.97 3.48
C MET A 191 -3.78 -3.85 2.47
N ASN A 192 -3.31 -5.01 2.94
CA ASN A 192 -2.69 -6.01 2.08
C ASN A 192 -3.71 -6.48 1.01
N PRO A 193 -3.36 -6.48 -0.29
CA PRO A 193 -4.25 -6.95 -1.36
C PRO A 193 -4.78 -8.38 -1.14
N SER A 194 -3.97 -9.28 -0.57
CA SER A 194 -4.39 -10.65 -0.25
C SER A 194 -5.47 -10.68 0.83
N LEU A 195 -5.40 -9.79 1.82
CA LEU A 195 -6.42 -9.65 2.87
C LEU A 195 -7.72 -9.11 2.28
N MET A 196 -7.64 -8.10 1.42
CA MET A 196 -8.81 -7.53 0.73
C MET A 196 -9.54 -8.56 -0.13
N ARG A 197 -8.77 -9.38 -0.87
CA ARG A 197 -9.34 -10.48 -1.65
C ARG A 197 -10.06 -11.48 -0.77
N MET A 198 -9.45 -11.87 0.36
CA MET A 198 -10.06 -12.80 1.32
C MET A 198 -11.37 -12.24 1.87
N LEU A 199 -11.37 -11.01 2.38
CA LEU A 199 -12.59 -10.36 2.91
C LEU A 199 -13.69 -10.25 1.85
N SER A 200 -13.33 -9.91 0.61
CA SER A 200 -14.29 -9.82 -0.50
C SER A 200 -14.92 -11.17 -0.82
N LEU A 201 -14.11 -12.24 -0.87
CA LEU A 201 -14.62 -13.60 -1.10
C LEU A 201 -15.49 -14.10 0.07
N THR A 202 -15.12 -13.78 1.32
CA THR A 202 -15.95 -14.07 2.49
C THR A 202 -17.30 -13.33 2.41
N PHE A 203 -17.30 -12.06 2.01
CA PHE A 203 -18.53 -11.30 1.82
C PHE A 203 -19.41 -11.91 0.71
N ILE A 204 -18.81 -12.26 -0.44
CA ILE A 204 -19.50 -12.96 -1.53
C ILE A 204 -20.10 -14.29 -1.07
N PHE A 205 -19.37 -15.05 -0.24
CA PHE A 205 -19.88 -16.30 0.33
C PHE A 205 -21.08 -16.07 1.24
N LEU A 206 -21.00 -15.15 2.19
CA LEU A 206 -22.13 -14.81 3.08
C LEU A 206 -23.36 -14.36 2.28
N LEU A 207 -23.13 -13.56 1.24
CA LEU A 207 -24.19 -13.14 0.34
C LEU A 207 -24.76 -14.33 -0.45
N SER A 208 -23.93 -15.25 -0.95
CA SER A 208 -24.43 -16.45 -1.63
C SER A 208 -25.29 -17.32 -0.72
N GLN A 209 -24.94 -17.46 0.56
CA GLN A 209 -25.76 -18.21 1.53
C GLN A 209 -27.16 -17.61 1.66
N HIS A 210 -27.23 -16.28 1.74
CA HIS A 210 -28.49 -15.55 1.78
C HIS A 210 -29.37 -15.82 0.54
N TYR A 211 -28.79 -15.77 -0.66
CA TYR A 211 -29.53 -15.99 -1.91
C TYR A 211 -29.96 -17.45 -2.08
N ILE A 212 -29.11 -18.40 -1.68
CA ILE A 212 -29.43 -19.83 -1.67
C ILE A 212 -30.58 -20.10 -0.70
N ALA A 213 -30.53 -19.53 0.51
CA ALA A 213 -31.58 -19.66 1.52
C ALA A 213 -32.93 -19.11 1.03
N CYS A 214 -32.93 -17.92 0.42
CA CYS A 214 -34.16 -17.32 -0.13
C CYS A 214 -34.72 -18.14 -1.30
N SER A 215 -33.85 -18.66 -2.17
CA SER A 215 -34.25 -19.51 -3.30
C SER A 215 -34.79 -20.86 -2.83
N TYR A 216 -34.17 -21.45 -1.82
CA TYR A 216 -34.62 -22.68 -1.15
C TYR A 216 -36.05 -22.51 -0.63
N TYR A 217 -36.29 -21.45 0.16
CA TYR A 217 -37.60 -21.21 0.75
C TYR A 217 -38.66 -20.93 -0.31
N PHE A 218 -38.30 -20.20 -1.37
CA PHE A 218 -39.17 -19.96 -2.53
C PHE A 218 -39.65 -21.23 -3.21
N ILE A 219 -38.74 -22.18 -3.44
CA ILE A 219 -39.04 -23.47 -4.07
C ILE A 219 -39.91 -24.29 -3.12
N SER A 220 -39.54 -24.32 -1.82
CA SER A 220 -40.25 -25.08 -0.79
C SER A 220 -41.72 -24.67 -0.66
N LEU A 221 -42.02 -23.37 -0.68
CA LEU A 221 -43.40 -22.86 -0.56
C LEU A 221 -44.31 -23.21 -1.75
N ARG A 222 -43.74 -23.58 -2.90
CA ARG A 222 -44.51 -23.95 -4.11
C ARG A 222 -44.68 -25.44 -4.33
N GLN A 223 -44.09 -26.25 -3.46
CA GLN A 223 -44.25 -27.69 -3.48
C GLN A 223 -45.35 -28.09 -2.50
N ASN A 224 -46.24 -28.98 -2.96
CA ASN A 224 -47.38 -29.45 -2.16
C ASN A 224 -47.06 -30.69 -1.31
N GLU A 225 -45.94 -31.38 -1.58
CA GLU A 225 -45.56 -32.62 -0.90
C GLU A 225 -44.57 -32.35 0.24
N LEU A 226 -44.77 -32.94 1.41
CA LEU A 226 -43.85 -32.85 2.54
C LEU A 226 -42.69 -33.84 2.36
N THR A 227 -41.50 -33.31 2.14
CA THR A 227 -40.26 -34.09 1.96
C THR A 227 -39.27 -33.79 3.09
N LEU A 228 -38.27 -34.66 3.30
CA LEU A 228 -37.20 -34.39 4.29
C LEU A 228 -36.40 -33.11 3.98
N TRP A 229 -36.40 -32.72 2.70
CA TRP A 229 -35.73 -31.52 2.22
C TRP A 229 -36.44 -30.23 2.63
N GLN A 230 -37.75 -30.27 2.87
CA GLN A 230 -38.56 -29.11 3.24
C GLN A 230 -38.46 -28.77 4.74
N PRO A 231 -38.68 -27.49 5.11
CA PRO A 231 -38.76 -27.12 6.52
C PRO A 231 -39.98 -27.80 7.16
N SER A 232 -39.86 -28.21 8.42
CA SER A 232 -40.96 -28.81 9.18
C SER A 232 -42.18 -27.89 9.22
N LEU A 233 -43.39 -28.45 9.39
CA LEU A 233 -44.61 -27.64 9.51
C LEU A 233 -44.50 -26.61 10.65
N GLU A 234 -43.95 -27.01 11.80
CA GLU A 234 -43.70 -26.09 12.92
C GLU A 234 -42.80 -24.92 12.52
N THR A 235 -41.86 -25.13 11.61
CA THR A 235 -41.00 -24.06 11.10
C THR A 235 -41.74 -23.17 10.12
N ARG A 236 -42.58 -23.73 9.25
CA ARG A 236 -43.39 -22.97 8.27
C ARG A 236 -44.38 -22.01 8.94
N ASP A 237 -45.01 -22.44 10.03
CA ASP A 237 -45.99 -21.63 10.76
C ASP A 237 -45.34 -20.71 11.82
N SER A 238 -44.01 -20.74 11.94
CA SER A 238 -43.28 -19.91 12.89
C SER A 238 -42.96 -18.50 12.37
N SER A 239 -42.33 -17.68 13.21
CA SER A 239 -41.92 -16.33 12.83
C SER A 239 -40.92 -16.32 11.66
N LEU A 240 -40.92 -15.23 10.87
CA LEU A 240 -40.01 -15.06 9.73
C LEU A 240 -38.54 -15.25 10.11
N MET A 241 -38.14 -14.84 11.31
CA MET A 241 -36.77 -15.05 11.80
C MET A 241 -36.43 -16.54 11.88
N ARG A 242 -37.32 -17.36 12.46
CA ARG A 242 -37.10 -18.81 12.61
C ARG A 242 -37.13 -19.51 11.24
N GLN A 243 -37.99 -19.07 10.33
CA GLN A 243 -37.97 -19.55 8.94
C GLN A 243 -36.64 -19.23 8.25
N TYR A 244 -36.17 -17.98 8.38
CA TYR A 244 -34.92 -17.50 7.78
C TYR A 244 -33.69 -18.21 8.34
N THR A 245 -33.60 -18.39 9.66
CA THR A 245 -32.49 -19.11 10.29
C THR A 245 -32.38 -20.55 9.79
N ASN A 246 -33.51 -21.26 9.65
CA ASN A 246 -33.51 -22.62 9.12
C ASN A 246 -33.11 -22.66 7.63
N ALA A 247 -33.59 -21.71 6.83
CA ALA A 247 -33.20 -21.61 5.42
C ALA A 247 -31.69 -21.31 5.26
N MET A 248 -31.12 -20.47 6.12
CA MET A 248 -29.68 -20.19 6.16
C MET A 248 -28.87 -21.42 6.57
N TYR A 249 -29.35 -22.18 7.57
CA TYR A 249 -28.73 -23.44 7.97
C TYR A 249 -28.73 -24.44 6.80
N PHE A 250 -29.85 -24.58 6.09
CA PHE A 250 -29.94 -25.40 4.89
C PHE A 250 -28.92 -24.98 3.81
N ALA A 251 -28.80 -23.68 3.52
CA ALA A 251 -27.84 -23.17 2.54
C ALA A 251 -26.38 -23.55 2.90
N LEU A 252 -26.04 -23.43 4.19
CA LEU A 252 -24.73 -23.81 4.69
C LEU A 252 -24.48 -25.32 4.53
N MET A 253 -25.47 -26.16 4.84
CA MET A 253 -25.37 -27.62 4.69
C MET A 253 -25.15 -28.02 3.23
N VAL A 254 -25.92 -27.47 2.30
CA VAL A 254 -25.77 -27.76 0.86
C VAL A 254 -24.40 -27.34 0.34
N THR A 255 -23.93 -26.15 0.71
CA THR A 255 -22.65 -25.63 0.20
C THR A 255 -21.42 -26.30 0.81
N THR A 256 -21.59 -27.02 1.92
CA THR A 256 -20.53 -27.80 2.58
C THR A 256 -20.57 -29.30 2.25
N ALA A 257 -21.35 -29.70 1.24
CA ALA A 257 -21.50 -31.09 0.81
C ALA A 257 -22.09 -32.03 1.86
N ASN A 258 -22.88 -31.50 2.80
CA ASN A 258 -23.66 -32.33 3.71
C ASN A 258 -24.93 -32.83 3.02
N ASP A 259 -25.40 -34.01 3.44
CA ASP A 259 -26.65 -34.57 2.94
C ASP A 259 -27.86 -33.79 3.48
N VAL A 260 -28.71 -33.34 2.57
CA VAL A 260 -29.97 -32.64 2.86
C VAL A 260 -31.20 -33.42 2.39
N GLY A 261 -31.02 -34.65 1.89
CA GLY A 261 -32.09 -35.58 1.52
C GLY A 261 -33.05 -35.08 0.43
N PRO A 262 -32.59 -34.60 -0.75
CA PRO A 262 -33.48 -34.19 -1.84
C PRO A 262 -34.21 -35.41 -2.43
N THR A 263 -35.54 -35.37 -2.46
CA THR A 263 -36.37 -36.48 -2.98
C THR A 263 -36.80 -36.19 -4.42
N ASN A 264 -37.30 -34.97 -4.66
CA ASN A 264 -37.90 -34.56 -5.93
C ASN A 264 -36.86 -34.22 -7.00
N THR A 265 -37.23 -34.32 -8.28
CA THR A 265 -36.35 -33.95 -9.40
C THR A 265 -35.89 -32.48 -9.29
N THR A 266 -36.79 -31.56 -8.95
CA THR A 266 -36.46 -30.13 -8.75
C THR A 266 -35.50 -29.93 -7.59
N GLU A 267 -35.70 -30.63 -6.48
CA GLU A 267 -34.83 -30.57 -5.31
C GLU A 267 -33.43 -31.07 -5.67
N LYS A 268 -33.34 -32.24 -6.32
CA LYS A 268 -32.06 -32.83 -6.75
C LYS A 268 -31.28 -31.92 -7.70
N ILE A 269 -31.96 -31.29 -8.66
CA ILE A 269 -31.32 -30.34 -9.58
C ILE A 269 -30.81 -29.11 -8.82
N PHE A 270 -31.64 -28.53 -7.96
CA PHE A 270 -31.28 -27.34 -7.19
C PHE A 270 -30.12 -27.63 -6.23
N THR A 271 -30.18 -28.70 -5.43
CA THR A 271 -29.13 -29.06 -4.48
C THR A 271 -27.82 -29.38 -5.20
N SER A 272 -27.86 -30.09 -6.33
CA SER A 272 -26.65 -30.42 -7.10
C SER A 272 -25.98 -29.16 -7.66
N LEU A 273 -26.77 -28.21 -8.18
CA LEU A 273 -26.24 -26.94 -8.68
C LEU A 273 -25.64 -26.08 -7.56
N MET A 274 -26.35 -25.95 -6.43
CA MET A 274 -25.87 -25.15 -5.30
C MET A 274 -24.68 -25.79 -4.58
N LEU A 275 -24.59 -27.13 -4.57
CA LEU A 275 -23.42 -27.86 -4.11
C LEU A 275 -22.19 -27.51 -4.96
N PHE A 276 -22.31 -27.53 -6.28
CA PHE A 276 -21.20 -27.17 -7.17
C PHE A 276 -20.72 -25.72 -6.93
N VAL A 277 -21.67 -24.78 -6.81
CA VAL A 277 -21.36 -23.38 -6.47
C VAL A 277 -20.64 -23.29 -5.12
N GLY A 278 -21.13 -24.03 -4.10
CA GLY A 278 -20.52 -24.10 -2.78
C GLY A 278 -19.08 -24.59 -2.79
N ILE A 279 -18.80 -25.68 -3.53
CA ILE A 279 -17.45 -26.24 -3.69
C ILE A 279 -16.49 -25.21 -4.28
N VAL A 280 -16.90 -24.50 -5.35
CA VAL A 280 -16.06 -23.48 -6.00
C VAL A 280 -15.75 -22.31 -5.06
N ILE A 281 -16.75 -21.79 -4.34
CA ILE A 281 -16.55 -20.66 -3.43
C ILE A 281 -15.69 -21.07 -2.23
N ASN A 282 -15.95 -22.23 -1.62
CA ASN A 282 -15.17 -22.74 -0.48
C ASN A 282 -13.71 -22.98 -0.86
N ALA A 283 -13.45 -23.59 -2.02
CA ALA A 283 -12.09 -23.77 -2.53
C ALA A 283 -11.38 -22.42 -2.75
N SER A 284 -12.09 -21.41 -3.26
CA SER A 284 -11.55 -20.07 -3.50
C SER A 284 -11.18 -19.33 -2.21
N ILE A 285 -11.99 -19.49 -1.14
CA ILE A 285 -11.71 -18.92 0.18
C ILE A 285 -10.47 -19.58 0.79
N ILE A 286 -10.40 -20.91 0.79
CA ILE A 286 -9.26 -21.65 1.33
C ILE A 286 -7.97 -21.28 0.57
N GLY A 287 -8.03 -21.23 -0.76
CA GLY A 287 -6.89 -20.81 -1.58
C GLY A 287 -6.44 -19.38 -1.29
N SER A 288 -7.37 -18.45 -1.07
CA SER A 288 -7.05 -17.07 -0.72
C SER A 288 -6.48 -16.94 0.69
N ALA A 289 -6.98 -17.72 1.65
CA ALA A 289 -6.44 -17.77 3.01
C ALA A 289 -5.01 -18.33 3.03
N ALA A 290 -4.74 -19.40 2.27
CA ALA A 290 -3.39 -19.96 2.13
C ALA A 290 -2.42 -18.93 1.49
N ASN A 291 -2.87 -18.22 0.45
CA ASN A 291 -2.07 -17.17 -0.18
C ASN A 291 -1.82 -15.98 0.78
N LEU A 292 -2.81 -15.59 1.58
CA LEU A 292 -2.62 -14.57 2.61
C LEU A 292 -1.55 -15.00 3.62
N LEU A 293 -1.65 -16.22 4.14
CA LEU A 293 -0.69 -16.76 5.10
C LEU A 293 0.74 -16.76 4.53
N ALA A 294 0.90 -17.21 3.28
CA ALA A 294 2.20 -17.19 2.59
C ALA A 294 2.75 -15.76 2.40
N ASN A 295 1.89 -14.77 2.18
CA ASN A 295 2.32 -13.39 1.96
C ASN A 295 2.58 -12.61 3.26
N LEU A 296 1.89 -12.93 4.35
CA LEU A 296 2.10 -12.28 5.65
C LEU A 296 3.53 -12.49 6.14
N ASP A 297 4.06 -13.69 5.96
CA ASP A 297 5.40 -14.04 6.39
C ASP A 297 6.47 -13.91 5.31
N LYS A 298 6.16 -13.30 4.15
CA LYS A 298 7.09 -13.27 3.00
C LYS A 298 8.48 -12.73 3.35
N VAL A 299 8.56 -11.66 4.15
CA VAL A 299 9.84 -11.06 4.58
C VAL A 299 10.56 -11.95 5.59
N ALA A 300 9.82 -12.53 6.55
CA ALA A 300 10.38 -13.43 7.55
C ALA A 300 10.90 -14.72 6.91
N ILE A 301 10.15 -15.31 5.98
CA ILE A 301 10.51 -16.48 5.18
C ILE A 301 11.74 -16.17 4.32
N ALA A 302 11.77 -15.02 3.62
CA ALA A 302 12.94 -14.64 2.81
C ALA A 302 14.21 -14.49 3.66
N ARG A 303 14.11 -13.83 4.83
CA ARG A 303 15.21 -13.70 5.79
C ARG A 303 15.69 -15.08 6.26
N LYS A 304 14.76 -15.96 6.61
CA LYS A 304 15.06 -17.33 7.05
C LYS A 304 15.77 -18.11 5.94
N ASN A 305 15.24 -18.10 4.72
CA ASN A 305 15.84 -18.78 3.56
C ASN A 305 17.28 -18.30 3.27
N GLN A 306 17.54 -16.99 3.40
CA GLN A 306 18.89 -16.44 3.26
C GLN A 306 19.84 -16.95 4.36
N MET A 307 19.39 -16.94 5.62
CA MET A 307 20.18 -17.45 6.75
C MET A 307 20.45 -18.96 6.63
N ASP A 308 19.46 -19.72 6.20
CA ASP A 308 19.59 -21.17 5.98
C ASP A 308 20.63 -21.46 4.89
N SER A 309 20.61 -20.71 3.78
CA SER A 309 21.62 -20.83 2.71
C SER A 309 23.05 -20.56 3.20
N ILE A 310 23.23 -19.55 4.08
CA ILE A 310 24.53 -19.23 4.68
C ILE A 310 24.97 -20.35 5.63
N ASN A 311 24.06 -20.85 6.46
CA ASN A 311 24.33 -21.97 7.37
C ASN A 311 24.73 -23.24 6.61
N ASP A 312 24.05 -23.56 5.51
CA ASP A 312 24.35 -24.71 4.67
C ASP A 312 25.74 -24.59 4.04
N TYR A 313 26.11 -23.39 3.57
CA TYR A 313 27.45 -23.13 3.04
C TYR A 313 28.54 -23.32 4.11
N MET A 314 28.33 -22.78 5.32
CA MET A 314 29.28 -22.92 6.43
C MET A 314 29.45 -24.38 6.86
N ARG A 315 28.35 -25.15 6.88
CA ARG A 315 28.37 -26.58 7.17
C ARG A 315 29.12 -27.36 6.09
N PHE A 316 28.84 -27.06 4.82
CA PHE A 316 29.53 -27.68 3.67
C PHE A 316 31.04 -27.43 3.71
N LYS A 317 31.46 -26.21 4.05
CA LYS A 317 32.88 -25.83 4.18
C LYS A 317 33.50 -26.21 5.54
N LYS A 318 32.75 -26.82 6.45
CA LYS A 318 33.21 -27.24 7.80
C LYS A 318 33.88 -26.09 8.58
N VAL A 319 33.27 -24.91 8.55
CA VAL A 319 33.76 -23.72 9.27
C VAL A 319 33.73 -23.98 10.79
N PRO A 320 34.74 -23.56 11.59
CA PRO A 320 34.72 -23.70 13.04
C PRO A 320 33.52 -22.99 13.70
N LEU A 321 32.95 -23.58 14.76
CA LEU A 321 31.73 -23.06 15.43
C LEU A 321 31.86 -21.59 15.88
N ALA A 322 33.03 -21.20 16.41
CA ALA A 322 33.27 -19.82 16.82
C ALA A 322 33.14 -18.81 15.68
N LEU A 323 33.58 -19.16 14.46
CA LEU A 323 33.45 -18.30 13.29
C LEU A 323 32.02 -18.35 12.73
N GLN A 324 31.34 -19.50 12.80
CA GLN A 324 29.93 -19.60 12.40
C GLN A 324 29.04 -18.67 13.24
N ASP A 325 29.25 -18.64 14.56
CA ASP A 325 28.47 -17.76 15.44
C ASP A 325 28.77 -16.28 15.18
N LYS A 326 30.02 -15.92 14.86
CA LYS A 326 30.37 -14.55 14.45
C LYS A 326 29.67 -14.15 13.17
N ILE A 327 29.64 -15.03 12.16
CA ILE A 327 28.96 -14.80 10.88
C ILE A 327 27.45 -14.69 11.08
N ARG A 328 26.84 -15.56 11.88
CA ARG A 328 25.40 -15.53 12.16
C ARG A 328 24.99 -14.21 12.81
N ARG A 329 25.73 -13.75 13.83
CA ARG A 329 25.48 -12.46 14.49
C ARG A 329 25.58 -11.28 13.53
N TYR A 330 26.57 -11.29 12.63
CA TYR A 330 26.71 -10.27 11.60
C TYR A 330 25.48 -10.23 10.68
N TYR A 331 25.07 -11.36 10.11
CA TYR A 331 23.92 -11.40 9.20
C TYR A 331 22.59 -11.16 9.89
N GLU A 332 22.40 -11.66 11.13
CA GLU A 332 21.21 -11.34 11.94
C GLU A 332 21.10 -9.84 12.17
N TYR A 333 22.21 -9.18 12.53
CA TYR A 333 22.21 -7.74 12.68
C TYR A 333 21.93 -7.05 11.34
N ALA A 334 22.73 -7.32 10.29
CA ALA A 334 22.60 -6.67 8.99
C ALA A 334 21.18 -6.80 8.38
N LEU A 335 20.52 -7.94 8.57
CA LEU A 335 19.14 -8.19 8.12
C LEU A 335 18.07 -7.55 9.01
N SER A 336 18.40 -7.25 10.28
CA SER A 336 17.50 -6.56 11.22
C SER A 336 17.52 -5.04 11.03
N THR A 337 18.69 -4.46 10.80
CA THR A 337 18.89 -3.01 10.56
C THR A 337 18.73 -2.61 9.10
N ARG A 338 18.44 -3.56 8.19
CA ARG A 338 18.25 -3.33 6.73
C ARG A 338 19.41 -2.57 6.08
N ILE A 339 20.64 -2.79 6.55
CA ILE A 339 21.83 -2.07 6.08
C ILE A 339 22.25 -2.53 4.69
N VAL A 340 21.85 -3.75 4.28
CA VAL A 340 21.91 -4.16 2.88
C VAL A 340 20.83 -3.38 2.13
N ASP A 341 21.25 -2.22 1.63
CA ASP A 341 20.42 -1.19 1.05
C ASP A 341 19.62 -1.74 -0.16
N PRO A 342 18.33 -2.06 0.01
CA PRO A 342 17.53 -2.59 -1.10
C PRO A 342 17.14 -1.45 -2.06
N THR A 343 17.53 -0.20 -1.76
CA THR A 343 17.18 0.99 -2.55
C THR A 343 17.70 0.90 -3.99
N GLN A 344 18.86 0.28 -4.23
CA GLN A 344 19.43 0.17 -5.58
C GLN A 344 18.53 -0.64 -6.52
N THR A 345 17.88 -1.70 -6.03
CA THR A 345 16.96 -2.51 -6.84
C THR A 345 15.51 -2.03 -6.72
N LEU A 346 15.08 -1.58 -5.55
CA LEU A 346 13.70 -1.11 -5.31
C LEU A 346 13.36 0.17 -6.06
N PHE A 347 14.32 1.08 -6.24
CA PHE A 347 14.07 2.39 -6.83
C PHE A 347 14.74 2.56 -8.20
N ALA A 348 15.11 1.48 -8.89
CA ALA A 348 15.76 1.57 -10.20
C ALA A 348 14.94 2.41 -11.22
N ASP A 349 13.62 2.24 -11.22
CA ASP A 349 12.69 2.92 -12.13
C ASP A 349 12.31 4.35 -11.69
N LEU A 350 12.73 4.77 -10.49
CA LEU A 350 12.38 6.09 -9.96
C LEU A 350 13.15 7.20 -10.72
N PRO A 351 12.50 8.30 -11.14
CA PRO A 351 13.19 9.43 -11.75
C PRO A 351 14.32 9.96 -10.87
N ASP A 352 15.44 10.37 -11.48
CA ASP A 352 16.67 10.74 -10.76
C ASP A 352 16.48 11.87 -9.74
N ARG A 353 15.57 12.80 -10.03
CA ARG A 353 15.17 13.87 -9.10
C ARG A 353 14.58 13.33 -7.79
N LEU A 354 13.67 12.36 -7.90
CA LEU A 354 13.00 11.76 -6.76
C LEU A 354 13.96 10.84 -5.99
N LYS A 355 14.85 10.12 -6.69
CA LYS A 355 15.95 9.37 -6.06
C LYS A 355 16.84 10.27 -5.22
N LEU A 356 17.23 11.43 -5.76
CA LEU A 356 18.05 12.41 -5.06
C LEU A 356 17.34 12.94 -3.82
N SER A 357 16.09 13.39 -3.96
CA SER A 357 15.29 13.90 -2.84
C SER A 357 15.12 12.85 -1.74
N LEU A 358 14.90 11.58 -2.10
CA LEU A 358 14.80 10.48 -1.16
C LEU A 358 16.13 10.25 -0.41
N ARG A 359 17.26 10.18 -1.13
CA ARG A 359 18.58 9.98 -0.51
C ARG A 359 18.94 11.09 0.47
N LEU A 360 18.68 12.35 0.12
CA LEU A 360 18.91 13.50 1.01
C LEU A 360 18.06 13.42 2.27
N THR A 361 16.79 13.04 2.14
CA THR A 361 15.87 12.93 3.28
C THR A 361 16.26 11.79 4.21
N LEU A 362 16.69 10.64 3.67
CA LEU A 362 17.15 9.49 4.47
C LEU A 362 18.40 9.81 5.29
N HIS A 363 19.31 10.65 4.75
CA HIS A 363 20.57 11.00 5.40
C HIS A 363 20.53 12.34 6.17
N ASP A 364 19.38 13.01 6.29
CA ASP A 364 19.28 14.35 6.91
C ASP A 364 19.84 14.38 8.34
N THR A 365 19.57 13.34 9.14
CA THR A 365 20.08 13.22 10.52
C THR A 365 21.60 13.10 10.56
N PHE A 366 22.21 12.34 9.64
CA PHE A 366 23.65 12.20 9.49
C PHE A 366 24.29 13.51 9.03
N ILE A 367 23.71 14.14 8.00
CA ILE A 367 24.18 15.41 7.43
C ILE A 367 24.19 16.53 8.49
N ARG A 368 23.17 16.60 9.36
CA ARG A 368 23.09 17.60 10.44
C ARG A 368 24.11 17.38 11.57
N LYS A 369 24.42 16.11 11.87
CA LYS A 369 25.35 15.74 12.95
C LYS A 369 26.80 16.00 12.58
N VAL A 370 27.19 15.77 11.33
CA VAL A 370 28.59 15.89 10.91
C VAL A 370 28.91 17.37 10.60
N PRO A 371 29.84 18.03 11.34
CA PRO A 371 30.14 19.45 11.16
C PRO A 371 30.69 19.81 9.77
N LEU A 372 31.29 18.85 9.07
CA LEU A 372 31.85 19.02 7.73
C LEU A 372 30.80 19.51 6.72
N PHE A 373 29.57 18.99 6.78
CA PHE A 373 28.51 19.36 5.83
C PHE A 373 27.96 20.78 6.06
N ARG A 374 28.17 21.39 7.24
CA ARG A 374 27.76 22.78 7.51
C ARG A 374 28.60 23.81 6.75
N VAL A 375 29.81 23.42 6.35
CA VAL A 375 30.77 24.30 5.66
C VAL A 375 30.76 24.05 4.14
N CYS A 376 30.11 22.98 3.69
CA CYS A 376 30.01 22.63 2.28
C CYS A 376 28.84 23.35 1.61
N SER A 377 28.97 23.64 0.30
CA SER A 377 27.85 24.11 -0.50
C SER A 377 26.78 23.02 -0.65
N ASN A 378 25.53 23.39 -0.90
CA ASN A 378 24.43 22.42 -1.10
C ASN A 378 24.76 21.41 -2.22
N ALA A 379 25.38 21.86 -3.31
CA ALA A 379 25.84 20.99 -4.39
C ALA A 379 26.94 20.02 -3.94
N GLY A 380 27.87 20.47 -3.08
CA GLY A 380 28.90 19.62 -2.49
C GLY A 380 28.32 18.56 -1.55
N VAL A 381 27.35 18.93 -0.71
CA VAL A 381 26.65 17.98 0.17
C VAL A 381 25.96 16.89 -0.65
N ILE A 382 25.25 17.27 -1.72
CA ILE A 382 24.60 16.34 -2.64
C ILE A 382 25.61 15.37 -3.26
N ALA A 383 26.71 15.90 -3.81
CA ALA A 383 27.75 15.07 -4.43
C ALA A 383 28.39 14.10 -3.45
N ILE A 384 28.68 14.53 -2.21
CA ILE A 384 29.24 13.66 -1.17
C ILE A 384 28.24 12.55 -0.82
N VAL A 385 26.96 12.88 -0.58
CA VAL A 385 25.92 11.90 -0.22
C VAL A 385 25.70 10.87 -1.34
N GLN A 386 25.93 11.25 -2.60
CA GLN A 386 25.86 10.32 -3.74
C GLN A 386 26.99 9.30 -3.76
N CYS A 387 28.18 9.68 -3.31
CA CYS A 387 29.39 8.84 -3.27
C CYS A 387 29.58 8.07 -1.95
N LEU A 388 28.73 8.26 -0.94
CA LEU A 388 28.83 7.54 0.33
C LEU A 388 28.34 6.09 0.20
N HIS A 389 29.14 5.17 0.72
CA HIS A 389 28.83 3.75 0.81
C HIS A 389 28.62 3.33 2.29
N PRO A 390 27.43 2.82 2.66
CA PRO A 390 27.16 2.37 4.02
C PRO A 390 27.85 1.02 4.31
N VAL A 391 28.44 0.89 5.50
CA VAL A 391 29.12 -0.32 6.01
C VAL A 391 28.79 -0.51 7.48
N VAL A 392 28.71 -1.78 7.90
CA VAL A 392 28.53 -2.18 9.29
C VAL A 392 29.85 -2.68 9.84
N ALA A 393 30.27 -2.14 10.98
CA ALA A 393 31.41 -2.65 11.72
C ALA A 393 30.93 -3.46 12.92
N MET A 394 31.39 -4.71 13.03
CA MET A 394 31.10 -5.52 14.22
C MET A 394 31.93 -5.05 15.43
N PRO A 395 31.48 -5.31 16.67
CA PRO A 395 32.24 -4.96 17.85
C PRO A 395 33.62 -5.63 17.80
N TYR A 396 34.65 -4.88 18.16
CA TYR A 396 36.05 -5.32 18.13
C TYR A 396 36.61 -5.65 16.73
N GLU A 397 35.96 -5.18 15.66
CA GLU A 397 36.50 -5.28 14.31
C GLU A 397 37.46 -4.13 14.01
N VAL A 398 38.70 -4.47 13.63
CA VAL A 398 39.71 -3.47 13.27
C VAL A 398 39.45 -3.02 11.83
N ILE A 399 39.10 -1.75 11.65
CA ILE A 399 38.82 -1.18 10.33
C ILE A 399 40.07 -0.50 9.81
N LEU A 400 40.72 -1.10 8.82
CA LEU A 400 41.96 -0.55 8.29
C LEU A 400 41.67 0.63 7.35
N GLY A 401 42.17 1.83 7.70
CA GLY A 401 42.30 2.94 6.77
C GLY A 401 43.55 2.76 5.90
N GLN A 402 43.57 3.34 4.70
CA GLN A 402 44.75 3.27 3.84
C GLN A 402 45.96 3.92 4.55
N GLY A 403 46.93 3.10 4.98
CA GLY A 403 48.21 3.54 5.53
C GLY A 403 48.33 3.57 7.06
N GLU A 404 47.23 3.46 7.82
CA GLU A 404 47.27 3.35 9.30
C GLU A 404 46.15 2.44 9.84
N MET A 405 46.43 1.75 10.95
CA MET A 405 45.43 0.97 11.67
C MET A 405 44.48 1.92 12.41
N ALA A 406 43.28 2.14 11.89
CA ALA A 406 42.20 2.79 12.63
C ALA A 406 41.45 1.72 13.44
N GLU A 407 41.84 1.52 14.69
CA GLU A 407 41.12 0.60 15.57
C GLU A 407 39.82 1.28 16.04
N VAL A 408 38.70 0.96 15.38
CA VAL A 408 37.38 1.36 15.87
C VAL A 408 37.01 0.41 17.01
N LYS A 409 37.47 0.73 18.23
CA LYS A 409 37.00 0.08 19.45
C LYS A 409 35.60 0.61 19.76
N SER A 410 34.61 -0.10 19.25
CA SER A 410 33.22 0.11 19.60
C SER A 410 32.70 -1.15 20.30
N ASP A 411 32.21 -0.99 21.52
CA ASP A 411 31.55 -2.08 22.28
C ASP A 411 30.20 -2.46 21.65
N ALA A 412 29.66 -1.60 20.78
CA ALA A 412 28.43 -1.79 20.04
C ALA A 412 28.69 -1.86 18.52
N ILE A 413 27.73 -2.41 17.79
CA ILE A 413 27.76 -2.41 16.33
C ILE A 413 27.59 -0.97 15.84
N THR A 414 28.49 -0.52 14.97
CA THR A 414 28.52 0.86 14.46
C THR A 414 28.27 0.89 12.95
N GLU A 415 27.36 1.78 12.55
CA GLU A 415 27.13 2.13 11.15
C GLU A 415 28.14 3.18 10.71
N LEU A 416 28.85 2.89 9.63
CA LEU A 416 29.86 3.75 9.06
C LEU A 416 29.50 4.05 7.62
N ALA A 417 29.84 5.24 7.16
CA ALA A 417 29.77 5.59 5.75
C ALA A 417 31.20 5.87 5.28
N PHE A 418 31.67 5.12 4.30
CA PHE A 418 32.99 5.33 3.71
C PHE A 418 32.87 5.97 2.34
N LEU A 419 33.96 6.59 1.92
CA LEU A 419 34.11 7.23 0.61
C LEU A 419 35.33 6.59 -0.04
N GLU A 420 35.20 6.15 -1.29
CA GLU A 420 36.33 5.57 -2.01
C GLU A 420 37.39 6.63 -2.30
N LYS A 421 38.65 6.20 -2.45
CA LYS A 421 39.77 7.10 -2.72
C LYS A 421 39.57 7.89 -4.01
N ALA A 422 39.06 7.23 -5.06
CA ALA A 422 38.83 7.86 -6.36
C ALA A 422 37.78 8.98 -6.23
N ASP A 423 36.66 8.69 -5.57
CA ASP A 423 35.58 9.64 -5.34
C ASP A 423 36.02 10.80 -4.43
N PHE A 424 36.83 10.51 -3.42
CA PHE A 424 37.40 11.53 -2.55
C PHE A 424 38.26 12.53 -3.31
N LEU A 425 39.14 12.05 -4.19
CA LEU A 425 40.00 12.90 -5.01
C LEU A 425 39.17 13.73 -6.00
N ALA A 426 38.16 13.12 -6.62
CA ALA A 426 37.23 13.84 -7.51
C ALA A 426 36.44 14.94 -6.77
N LEU A 427 36.00 14.68 -5.55
CA LEU A 427 35.28 15.65 -4.72
C LEU A 427 36.18 16.81 -4.27
N ILE A 428 37.47 16.53 -3.98
CA ILE A 428 38.45 17.57 -3.65
C ILE A 428 38.68 18.52 -4.82
N ASP A 429 38.83 17.96 -6.03
CA ASP A 429 39.11 18.75 -7.24
C ASP A 429 37.91 19.64 -7.60
N LYS A 430 36.69 19.10 -7.48
CA LYS A 430 35.45 19.79 -7.84
C LYS A 430 34.94 20.77 -6.79
N PHE A 431 35.25 20.57 -5.50
CA PHE A 431 34.74 21.39 -4.39
C PHE A 431 35.87 21.90 -3.48
N PRO A 432 36.45 23.08 -3.77
CA PRO A 432 37.57 23.65 -3.00
C PRO A 432 37.23 23.88 -1.51
N THR A 433 35.98 24.24 -1.21
CA THR A 433 35.49 24.44 0.17
C THR A 433 35.50 23.16 0.98
N PHE A 434 35.17 22.03 0.35
CA PHE A 434 35.24 20.70 0.97
C PHE A 434 36.68 20.34 1.30
N HIS A 435 37.60 20.53 0.35
CA HIS A 435 39.03 20.28 0.56
C HIS A 435 39.59 21.08 1.74
N LEU A 436 39.29 22.38 1.79
CA LEU A 436 39.74 23.27 2.87
C LEU A 436 39.17 22.86 4.24
N ALA A 437 37.90 22.44 4.28
CA ALA A 437 37.27 21.99 5.51
C ALA A 437 37.87 20.67 6.02
N VAL A 438 38.08 19.69 5.14
CA VAL A 438 38.73 18.41 5.49
C VAL A 438 40.15 18.67 5.99
N ARG A 439 40.92 19.50 5.29
CA ARG A 439 42.29 19.85 5.68
C ARG A 439 42.36 20.46 7.08
N ARG A 440 41.49 21.43 7.40
CA ARG A 440 41.43 22.03 8.75
C ARG A 440 41.09 21.01 9.84
N ILE A 441 40.18 20.08 9.56
CA ILE A 441 39.83 19.02 10.51
C ILE A 441 41.03 18.08 10.73
N CYS A 442 41.72 17.68 9.66
CA CYS A 442 42.90 16.84 9.77
C CYS A 442 44.03 17.52 10.55
N GLU A 443 44.34 18.79 10.25
CA GLU A 443 45.35 19.58 10.95
C GLU A 443 45.02 19.69 12.46
N SER A 444 43.76 20.00 12.80
CA SER A 444 43.28 20.07 14.18
C SER A 444 43.39 18.73 14.93
N ARG A 445 43.04 17.63 14.26
CA ARG A 445 43.13 16.28 14.84
C ARG A 445 44.58 15.81 15.02
N MET A 446 45.46 16.09 14.07
CA MET A 446 46.90 15.83 14.20
C MET A 446 47.50 16.58 15.39
N GLN A 447 47.12 17.86 15.57
CA GLN A 447 47.61 18.66 16.68
C GLN A 447 47.10 18.12 18.04
N THR A 448 45.84 17.67 18.09
CA THR A 448 45.28 17.03 19.28
C THR A 448 45.98 15.71 19.60
N ALA A 449 46.24 14.86 18.61
CA ALA A 449 46.96 13.61 18.78
C ALA A 449 48.39 13.84 19.31
N GLN A 450 49.10 14.82 18.75
CA GLN A 450 50.43 15.22 19.24
C GLN A 450 50.39 15.74 20.68
N ASN A 451 49.37 16.50 21.05
CA ASN A 451 49.19 17.00 22.42
C ASN A 451 48.89 15.86 23.40
N VAL A 452 48.02 14.91 23.04
CA VAL A 452 47.74 13.71 23.85
C VAL A 452 48.99 12.86 24.02
N HIS A 453 49.79 12.67 22.96
CA HIS A 453 51.06 11.93 23.01
C HIS A 453 52.10 12.63 23.92
N ARG A 454 52.15 13.97 23.92
CA ARG A 454 53.00 14.74 24.85
C ARG A 454 52.52 14.61 26.30
N MET A 455 51.22 14.64 26.56
CA MET A 455 50.66 14.48 27.92
C MET A 455 50.88 13.06 28.48
N THR A 456 50.73 12.03 27.65
CA THR A 456 51.01 10.64 28.07
C THR A 456 52.49 10.40 28.39
N LYS A 457 53.41 11.07 27.71
CA LYS A 457 54.85 11.07 28.07
C LYS A 457 55.14 11.82 29.36
N MET A 458 54.41 12.89 29.67
CA MET A 458 54.57 13.65 30.93
C MET A 458 53.99 12.93 32.17
N ARG A 459 53.11 11.94 31.98
CA ARG A 459 52.45 11.20 33.08
C ARG A 459 53.26 10.03 33.67
N ARG A 460 54.50 9.79 33.24
CA ARG A 460 55.42 8.86 33.91
C ARG A 460 56.45 9.62 34.76
N PRO A 461 56.21 9.86 36.06
CA PRO A 461 57.29 10.25 36.95
C PRO A 461 58.05 9.01 37.43
N SER A 462 59.37 9.14 37.33
CA SER A 462 60.39 8.27 37.90
C SER A 462 60.16 8.05 39.39
N GLN A 463 59.92 6.81 39.83
CA GLN A 463 60.27 6.36 41.17
C GLN A 463 60.87 4.95 41.11
N VAL A 464 62.19 4.92 41.14
CA VAL A 464 63.00 3.79 41.58
C VAL A 464 63.27 4.02 43.06
N LEU A 465 62.80 3.11 43.94
CA LEU A 465 63.44 2.69 45.20
C LEU A 465 62.57 1.61 45.90
N GLN A 466 63.16 0.42 46.08
CA GLN A 466 62.69 -0.71 46.92
C GLN A 466 62.94 -0.43 48.43
N PRO A 467 62.69 -1.36 49.39
CA PRO A 467 61.54 -2.27 49.64
C PRO A 467 61.00 -2.13 51.10
N GLY A 468 59.78 -2.60 51.40
CA GLY A 468 59.31 -2.69 52.80
C GLY A 468 57.89 -3.24 52.97
N MET A 469 57.75 -4.22 53.86
CA MET A 469 56.53 -5.01 54.16
C MET A 469 55.38 -4.19 54.78
N HIS A 470 54.13 -4.48 54.38
CA HIS A 470 53.05 -5.00 55.25
C HIS A 470 51.72 -5.11 54.46
N GLY A 471 50.97 -6.17 54.72
CA GLY A 471 49.76 -6.52 53.98
C GLY A 471 48.49 -5.81 54.44
N SER A 472 47.47 -5.84 53.60
CA SER A 472 46.08 -6.20 53.94
C SER A 472 45.20 -6.07 52.69
N LYS A 473 44.15 -6.88 52.68
CA LYS A 473 43.09 -7.09 51.69
C LYS A 473 42.32 -5.82 51.30
N GLY A 474 41.79 -5.80 50.07
CA GLY A 474 40.70 -4.92 49.63
C GLY A 474 40.47 -5.01 48.11
N ASP A 475 39.26 -5.39 47.72
CA ASP A 475 38.77 -5.75 46.37
C ASP A 475 38.86 -4.65 45.28
N PRO A 476 38.78 -5.01 43.98
CA PRO A 476 38.87 -4.04 42.89
C PRO A 476 37.51 -3.42 42.58
N VAL A 477 37.45 -2.09 42.62
CA VAL A 477 36.40 -1.29 41.99
C VAL A 477 36.80 -1.05 40.53
N THR A 478 35.89 -1.43 39.65
CA THR A 478 35.78 -1.12 38.22
C THR A 478 35.64 0.39 37.99
N GLU A 479 36.40 0.97 37.06
CA GLU A 479 36.11 2.27 36.44
C GLU A 479 36.22 2.18 34.91
N GLU A 480 35.31 2.93 34.27
CA GLU A 480 34.84 2.93 32.87
C GLU A 480 35.82 3.40 31.79
#